data_AF-I2F811-F1
#
_entry.id   AF-I2F811-F1
#
_cell.length_a   1.000
_cell.length_b   1.000
_cell.length_c   1.000
_cell.angle_alpha   90.00
_cell.angle_beta   90.00
_cell.angle_gamma   90.00
#
_symmetry.space_group_name_H-M   'P 1'
#
loop_
_entity.id
_entity.type
_entity.pdbx_description
1 polymer ?
#
loop_
_entity_poly.entity_id
_entity_poly.type
_entity_poly.pdbx_seq_one_letter_code
_entity_poly.pdbx_strand_id
1 'polypeptide(L)'
;MKNVSGIRLTLPDFQGKDFTYEMYPVYEKDWFSLNIALDVSDFIATAGIEVEPPVRFHIGIAKKWQYLFDFKRYFDLLIGFEFRF
;
A
#
# COMPACT_ATOMS: atom_id res chain seq x y z
N MET A 1 -3.30 9.82 -10.08
CA MET A 1 -3.24 9.41 -8.66
C MET A 1 -4.27 8.31 -8.48
N LYS A 2 -3.93 7.25 -7.76
CA LYS A 2 -4.78 6.06 -7.61
C LYS A 2 -5.26 5.98 -6.18
N ASN A 3 -6.57 5.85 -5.99
CA ASN A 3 -7.13 5.66 -4.65
C ASN A 3 -7.10 4.17 -4.32
N VAL A 4 -6.18 3.81 -3.43
CA VAL A 4 -6.10 2.46 -2.88
C VAL A 4 -6.66 2.48 -1.48
N SER A 5 -7.68 1.66 -1.24
CA SER A 5 -8.32 1.52 0.08
C SER A 5 -8.34 0.06 0.51
N GLY A 6 -8.25 -0.19 1.81
CA GLY A 6 -8.28 -1.54 2.35
C GLY A 6 -7.90 -1.60 3.81
N ILE A 7 -7.26 -2.70 4.20
CA ILE A 7 -6.89 -3.00 5.59
C ILE A 7 -5.37 -2.89 5.76
N ARG A 8 -4.97 -2.12 6.78
CA ARG A 8 -3.62 -2.03 7.31
C ARG A 8 -3.54 -2.91 8.55
N LEU A 9 -2.64 -3.89 8.52
CA LEU A 9 -2.38 -4.81 9.61
C LEU A 9 -1.07 -4.41 10.29
N THR A 10 -1.15 -3.99 11.55
CA THR A 10 0.03 -3.64 12.35
C THR A 10 0.68 -4.90 12.92
N LEU A 11 1.99 -5.04 12.73
CA LEU A 11 2.77 -6.16 13.24
C LEU A 11 3.67 -5.71 14.41
N PRO A 12 3.87 -6.55 15.45
CA PRO A 12 3.38 -7.93 15.59
C PRO A 12 2.00 -8.05 16.25
N ASP A 13 1.32 -6.94 16.56
CA ASP A 13 0.10 -6.95 17.37
C ASP A 13 -1.17 -7.40 16.61
N PHE A 14 -1.06 -7.62 15.29
CA PHE A 14 -2.12 -8.02 14.36
C PHE A 14 -3.40 -7.15 14.44
N GLN A 15 -3.25 -5.88 14.78
CA GLN A 15 -4.37 -4.93 14.79
C GLN A 15 -4.69 -4.49 13.36
N GLY A 16 -5.96 -4.61 12.97
CA GLY A 16 -6.47 -4.14 11.69
C GLY A 16 -7.06 -2.73 11.79
N LYS A 17 -6.72 -1.87 10.82
CA LYS A 17 -7.35 -0.57 10.62
C LYS A 17 -7.63 -0.35 9.15
N ASP A 18 -8.73 0.32 8.83
CA ASP A 18 -8.99 0.76 7.47
C ASP A 18 -7.99 1.84 7.06
N PHE A 19 -7.61 1.85 5.78
CA PHE A 19 -6.80 2.91 5.20
C PHE A 19 -7.36 3.36 3.86
N THR A 20 -7.01 4.57 3.46
CA THR A 20 -7.16 5.07 2.10
C THR A 20 -5.96 5.93 1.79
N TYR A 21 -5.27 5.64 0.70
CA TYR A 21 -4.08 6.37 0.27
C TYR A 21 -4.19 6.78 -1.19
N GLU A 22 -3.77 8.01 -1.45
CA GLU A 22 -3.52 8.50 -2.80
C GLU A 22 -2.13 8.03 -3.23
N MET A 23 -2.12 7.02 -4.08
CA MET A 23 -0.91 6.35 -4.53
C MET A 23 -0.44 6.93 -5.87
N TYR A 24 0.87 7.15 -5.96
CA TYR A 24 1.58 7.54 -7.16
C TYR A 24 2.22 6.31 -7.80
N PRO A 25 1.89 5.97 -9.06
CA PRO A 25 2.55 4.88 -9.76
C PRO A 25 4.00 5.25 -10.06
N VAL A 26 4.94 4.42 -9.61
CA VAL A 26 6.36 4.51 -9.98
C VAL A 26 6.70 3.59 -11.15
N TYR A 27 5.88 2.55 -11.35
CA TYR A 27 5.93 1.68 -12.50
C TYR A 27 4.52 1.17 -12.81
N GLU A 28 4.18 1.08 -14.10
CA GLU A 28 2.85 0.66 -14.52
C GLU A 28 2.87 -0.09 -15.85
N LYS A 29 2.11 -1.19 -15.87
CA LYS A 29 1.67 -1.95 -17.03
C LYS A 29 0.18 -2.26 -16.90
N ASP A 30 -0.39 -2.79 -17.97
CA ASP A 30 -1.84 -3.03 -18.09
C ASP A 30 -2.40 -3.90 -16.94
N TRP A 31 -1.66 -4.92 -16.52
CA TRP A 31 -2.08 -5.84 -15.45
C TRP A 31 -1.34 -5.65 -14.12
N PHE A 32 -0.37 -4.74 -14.04
CA PHE A 32 0.53 -4.62 -12.88
C PHE A 32 0.97 -3.18 -12.61
N SER A 33 1.17 -2.84 -11.33
CA SER A 33 1.79 -1.57 -10.97
C SER A 33 2.60 -1.65 -9.68
N LEU A 34 3.64 -0.83 -9.58
CA LEU A 34 4.26 -0.47 -8.32
C LEU A 34 3.89 0.96 -8.01
N ASN A 35 3.46 1.21 -6.78
CA ASN A 35 2.95 2.50 -6.37
C ASN A 35 3.54 2.87 -5.00
N ILE A 36 3.77 4.16 -4.80
CA ILE A 36 4.19 4.72 -3.51
C ILE A 36 3.22 5.80 -3.07
N ALA A 37 3.10 5.98 -1.76
CA ALA A 37 2.49 7.16 -1.18
C ALA A 37 3.44 7.73 -0.13
N LEU A 38 3.50 9.05 -0.07
CA LEU A 38 4.27 9.78 0.94
C LEU A 38 3.26 10.38 1.89
N ASP A 39 3.19 9.83 3.11
CA ASP A 39 2.46 10.42 4.22
C ASP A 39 3.47 11.15 5.13
N VAL A 40 3.00 12.11 5.92
CA VAL A 40 3.82 12.95 6.80
C VAL A 40 4.64 12.09 7.76
N SER A 41 4.08 10.98 8.25
CA SER A 41 4.76 10.06 9.16
C SER A 41 5.33 8.82 8.50
N ASP A 42 4.78 8.39 7.37
CA ASP A 42 4.97 7.04 6.83
C ASP A 42 5.45 7.04 5.37
N PHE A 43 6.40 6.16 5.09
CA PHE A 43 6.68 5.67 3.75
C PHE A 43 5.73 4.51 3.45
N ILE A 44 5.06 4.57 2.31
CA ILE A 44 4.09 3.56 1.88
C ILE A 44 4.42 3.10 0.48
N ALA A 45 4.41 1.78 0.26
CA ALA A 45 4.63 1.19 -1.06
C ALA A 45 3.71 -0.01 -1.27
N THR A 46 3.13 -0.14 -2.47
CA THR A 46 2.26 -1.26 -2.85
C THR A 46 2.63 -1.81 -4.23
N ALA A 47 2.44 -3.11 -4.41
CA ALA A 47 2.35 -3.77 -5.70
C ALA A 47 0.87 -4.08 -5.99
N GLY A 48 0.37 -3.57 -7.11
CA GLY A 48 -0.99 -3.79 -7.59
C GLY A 48 -1.02 -4.78 -8.76
N ILE A 49 -1.98 -5.71 -8.76
CA ILE A 49 -2.25 -6.67 -9.83
C ILE A 49 -3.72 -6.53 -10.23
N GLU A 50 -3.99 -6.51 -11.53
CA GLU A 50 -5.36 -6.57 -12.05
C GLU A 50 -5.93 -7.98 -11.86
N VAL A 51 -7.07 -8.05 -11.18
CA VAL A 51 -7.78 -9.32 -10.93
C VAL A 51 -8.89 -9.48 -11.96
N GLU A 52 -9.71 -8.45 -12.11
CA GLU A 52 -10.78 -8.34 -13.11
C GLU A 52 -11.00 -6.86 -13.38
N PRO A 53 -11.04 -6.38 -14.63
CA PRO A 53 -11.34 -4.97 -14.90
C PRO A 53 -12.69 -4.57 -14.29
N PRO A 54 -12.82 -3.44 -13.56
CA PRO A 54 -11.83 -2.39 -13.32
C PRO A 54 -11.04 -2.49 -11.99
N VAL A 55 -11.05 -3.67 -11.36
CA VAL A 55 -10.52 -3.94 -10.02
C VAL A 55 -9.06 -4.40 -10.04
N ARG A 56 -8.23 -3.68 -9.28
CA ARG A 56 -6.87 -4.11 -8.95
C ARG A 56 -6.76 -4.44 -7.47
N PHE A 57 -6.09 -5.54 -7.17
CA PHE A 57 -5.69 -5.94 -5.83
C PHE A 57 -4.30 -5.41 -5.53
N HIS A 58 -4.10 -4.83 -4.35
CA HIS A 58 -2.85 -4.27 -3.89
C HIS A 58 -2.37 -4.99 -2.62
N ILE A 59 -1.10 -5.38 -2.61
CA ILE A 59 -0.38 -5.77 -1.42
C ILE A 59 0.81 -4.85 -1.21
N GLY A 60 1.08 -4.45 0.02
CA GLY A 60 2.14 -3.48 0.29
C GLY A 60 2.55 -3.39 1.74
N ILE A 61 3.34 -2.36 2.00
CA ILE A 61 3.88 -2.07 3.32
C ILE A 61 3.72 -0.60 3.66
N ALA A 62 3.54 -0.32 4.94
CA ALA A 62 3.68 1.02 5.52
C ALA A 62 4.73 0.99 6.63
N LYS A 63 5.60 1.98 6.67
CA LYS A 63 6.64 2.10 7.70
C LYS A 63 6.94 3.56 8.00
N LYS A 64 7.02 3.90 9.29
CA LYS A 64 7.38 5.26 9.73
C LYS A 64 8.77 5.65 9.21
N TRP A 65 8.91 6.88 8.73
CA TRP A 65 10.18 7.42 8.19
C TRP A 65 11.35 7.27 9.17
N GLN A 66 11.12 7.63 10.44
CA GLN A 66 12.11 7.52 11.52
C GLN A 66 12.66 6.11 11.72
N TYR A 67 11.98 5.08 11.20
CA TYR A 67 12.35 3.68 11.35
C TYR A 67 12.68 3.01 10.03
N LEU A 68 12.71 3.73 8.90
CA LEU A 68 12.82 3.15 7.56
C LEU A 68 14.00 2.17 7.43
N PHE A 69 15.15 2.52 8.02
CA PHE A 69 16.38 1.71 8.01
C PHE A 69 16.59 0.87 9.29
N ASP A 70 15.63 0.88 10.22
CA ASP A 70 15.64 0.00 11.39
C ASP A 70 15.00 -1.35 11.02
N PHE A 71 15.84 -2.33 10.70
CA PHE A 71 15.42 -3.68 10.32
C PHE A 71 14.84 -4.50 11.48
N LYS A 72 15.00 -4.05 12.74
CA LYS A 72 14.42 -4.74 13.90
C LYS A 72 12.95 -4.38 14.11
N ARG A 73 12.48 -3.28 13.52
CA ARG A 73 11.08 -2.85 13.58
C ARG A 73 10.29 -3.40 12.41
N TYR A 74 9.15 -3.99 12.72
CA TYR A 74 8.20 -4.49 11.73
C TYR A 74 7.65 -3.35 10.85
N PHE A 75 7.25 -3.71 9.65
CA PHE A 75 6.39 -2.90 8.80
C PHE A 75 4.94 -3.32 9.02
N ASP A 76 4.02 -2.42 8.74
CA ASP A 76 2.61 -2.77 8.67
C ASP A 76 2.31 -3.34 7.29
N LEU A 77 1.53 -4.41 7.23
CA LEU A 77 1.10 -5.01 5.97
C LEU A 77 -0.14 -4.26 5.45
N LEU A 78 -0.14 -3.92 4.17
CA LEU A 78 -1.29 -3.32 3.50
C LEU A 78 -1.90 -4.32 2.54
N ILE A 79 -3.22 -4.47 2.61
CA ILE A 79 -4.03 -5.26 1.69
C ILE A 79 -5.18 -4.38 1.25
N GLY A 80 -5.27 -4.05 -0.04
CA GLY A 80 -6.28 -3.12 -0.52
C GLY A 80 -6.66 -3.31 -1.98
N PHE A 81 -7.54 -2.44 -2.44
CA PHE A 81 -8.10 -2.48 -3.79
C PHE A 81 -8.14 -1.07 -4.40
N GLU A 82 -8.04 -1.02 -5.73
CA GLU A 82 -8.20 0.17 -6.57
C GLU A 82 -9.30 -0.14 -7.61
N PHE A 83 -10.24 0.79 -7.79
CA PHE A 83 -11.22 0.74 -8.88
C PHE A 83 -10.87 1.80 -9.94
N ARG A 84 -10.78 1.38 -11.21
CA ARG A 84 -10.49 2.26 -12.37
C ARG A 84 -11.73 2.51 -13.22
N PHE A 85 -12.36 3.65 -13.01
CA PHE A 85 -13.46 4.10 -13.87
C PHE A 85 -12.93 4.83 -15.11
#